data_AF-A0A0R1YXS2-F1
#
_entry.id   AF-A0A0R1YXS2-F1
#
_cell.length_a   1.000
_cell.length_b   1.000
_cell.length_c   1.000
_cell.angle_alpha   90.00
_cell.angle_beta   90.00
_cell.angle_gamma   90.00
#
_symmetry.space_group_name_H-M   'P 1'
#
loop_
_entity.id
_entity.type
_entity.pdbx_description
1 polymer ?
#
loop_
_entity_poly.entity_id
_entity_poly.type
_entity_poly.pdbx_seq_one_letter_code
_entity_poly.pdbx_strand_id
1 'polypeptide(L)'
;MLGILNQQDYYGYALTQKVQESVSVSESTMYPVLRRLKKNDLLTTYDEPYQGRNRRYYKITPEGQRQFGIIQREWEEFKKGIDKMIGDGQDE
;
A
#
# COMPACT_ATOMS: atom_id res chain seq x y z
N MET A 1 0.18 0.79 1.37
CA MET A 1 0.92 1.03 0.11
C MET A 1 0.51 0.08 -1.01
N LEU A 2 0.74 -1.24 -0.91
CA LEU A 2 0.32 -2.17 -1.98
C LEU A 2 -1.17 -2.06 -2.29
N GLY A 3 -2.05 -1.96 -1.29
CA GLY A 3 -3.49 -1.75 -1.52
C GLY A 3 -3.85 -0.46 -2.25
N ILE A 4 -3.11 0.64 -2.02
CA ILE A 4 -3.31 1.91 -2.74
C ILE A 4 -2.85 1.75 -4.20
N LEU A 5 -1.66 1.16 -4.40
CA LEU A 5 -1.08 0.93 -5.72
C LEU A 5 -1.77 -0.18 -6.52
N ASN A 6 -2.60 -1.00 -5.88
CA ASN A 6 -3.45 -1.97 -6.55
C ASN A 6 -4.63 -1.32 -7.28
N GLN A 7 -5.02 -0.10 -6.90
CA GLN A 7 -6.10 0.66 -7.54
C GLN A 7 -5.58 1.50 -8.70
N GLN A 8 -4.45 2.18 -8.50
CA GLN A 8 -3.82 3.00 -9.53
C GLN A 8 -2.34 3.29 -9.21
N ASP A 9 -1.58 3.64 -10.24
CA ASP A 9 -0.18 4.05 -10.12
C ASP A 9 -0.08 5.50 -9.61
N TYR A 10 0.92 5.77 -8.78
CA TYR A 10 1.14 7.10 -8.21
C TYR A 10 2.61 7.51 -8.30
N TYR A 11 2.86 8.79 -8.59
CA TYR A 11 4.19 9.35 -8.36
C TYR A 11 4.48 9.53 -6.87
N GLY A 12 5.76 9.47 -6.51
CA GLY A 12 6.19 9.35 -5.10
C GLY A 12 5.53 10.32 -4.11
N TYR A 13 5.45 11.61 -4.45
CA TYR A 13 4.80 12.60 -3.57
C TYR A 13 3.28 12.38 -3.45
N ALA A 14 2.57 12.13 -4.56
CA ALA A 14 1.14 11.85 -4.50
C ALA A 14 0.82 10.57 -3.72
N LEU A 15 1.66 9.54 -3.84
CA LEU A 15 1.53 8.32 -3.05
C LEU A 15 1.66 8.60 -1.55
N THR A 16 2.64 9.42 -1.16
CA THR A 16 2.83 9.80 0.25
C THR A 16 1.63 10.56 0.79
N GLN A 17 1.13 11.55 0.06
CA GLN A 17 -0.08 12.30 0.44
C GLN A 17 -1.27 11.34 0.62
N LYS A 18 -1.46 10.41 -0.31
CA LYS A 18 -2.56 9.43 -0.24
C LYS A 18 -2.47 8.51 0.98
N VAL A 19 -1.27 8.13 1.38
CA VAL A 19 -1.05 7.31 2.59
C VAL A 19 -1.33 8.13 3.85
N GLN A 20 -0.94 9.40 3.85
CA GLN A 20 -1.14 10.32 4.98
C GLN A 20 -2.61 10.63 5.28
N GLU A 21 -3.52 10.47 4.30
CA GLU A 21 -4.97 10.57 4.53
C GLU A 21 -5.50 9.51 5.51
N SER A 22 -4.84 8.36 5.62
CA SER A 22 -5.30 7.24 6.47
C SER A 22 -4.33 6.89 7.60
N VAL A 23 -3.05 7.25 7.48
CA VAL A 23 -2.01 6.86 8.43
C VAL A 23 -1.06 8.04 8.68
N SER A 24 -0.82 8.37 9.96
CA SER A 24 0.17 9.37 10.33
C SER A 24 1.59 8.84 10.11
N VAL A 25 2.21 9.19 8.98
CA VAL A 25 3.56 8.74 8.58
C VAL A 25 4.36 9.88 7.95
N SER A 26 5.66 9.95 8.24
CA SER A 26 6.56 10.95 7.65
C SER A 26 7.06 10.54 6.26
N GLU A 27 7.43 11.51 5.43
CA GLU A 27 8.09 11.24 4.15
C GLU A 27 9.37 10.43 4.32
N SER A 28 10.16 10.72 5.36
CA SER A 28 11.40 10.01 5.70
C SER A 28 11.17 8.53 5.99
N THR A 29 9.96 8.15 6.43
CA THR A 29 9.57 6.75 6.66
C THR A 29 9.08 6.08 5.38
N MET A 30 8.47 6.84 4.46
CA MET A 30 7.93 6.31 3.21
C MET A 30 9.00 5.76 2.26
N TYR A 31 10.10 6.48 2.06
CA TYR A 31 11.13 6.10 1.09
C TYR A 31 11.82 4.76 1.41
N PRO A 32 12.25 4.48 2.65
CA PRO A 32 12.80 3.16 3.01
C PRO A 32 11.82 2.02 2.72
N VAL A 33 10.52 2.21 2.97
CA VAL A 33 9.52 1.17 2.73
C VAL A 33 9.32 0.96 1.23
N LEU A 34 9.22 2.02 0.43
CA LEU A 34 9.16 1.92 -1.03
C LEU A 34 10.39 1.20 -1.61
N ARG A 35 11.58 1.55 -1.11
CA ARG A 35 12.84 0.89 -1.51
C ARG A 35 12.81 -0.60 -1.20
N ARG A 36 12.30 -1.00 -0.03
CA ARG A 36 12.16 -2.41 0.37
C ARG A 36 11.17 -3.16 -0.53
N LEU A 37 10.00 -2.57 -0.79
CA LEU A 37 8.99 -3.18 -1.65
C LEU A 37 9.50 -3.37 -3.09
N LYS A 38 10.25 -2.41 -3.63
CA LYS A 38 10.93 -2.56 -4.92
C LYS A 38 12.01 -3.64 -4.89
N LYS A 39 12.83 -3.69 -3.84
CA LYS A 39 13.89 -4.70 -3.70
C LYS A 39 13.33 -6.12 -3.68
N ASN A 40 12.11 -6.29 -3.18
CA ASN A 40 11.41 -7.57 -3.14
C ASN A 40 10.52 -7.82 -4.37
N ASP A 41 10.73 -7.07 -5.46
CA ASP A 41 9.97 -7.17 -6.72
C ASP A 41 8.45 -6.98 -6.59
N LEU A 42 7.99 -6.37 -5.48
CA LEU A 42 6.57 -6.09 -5.25
C LEU A 42 6.10 -4.83 -5.96
N LEU A 43 7.04 -3.91 -6.25
CA LEU A 43 6.80 -2.67 -6.97
C LEU A 43 7.83 -2.50 -8.08
N THR A 44 7.40 -1.91 -9.19
CA THR A 44 8.27 -1.37 -10.23
C THR A 44 8.10 0.15 -10.33
N THR A 45 8.97 0.80 -11.10
CA THR A 45 8.87 2.24 -11.37
C THR A 45 9.09 2.56 -12.83
N TYR A 46 8.43 3.61 -13.30
CA TYR A 46 8.65 4.24 -14.59
C TYR A 46 8.62 5.75 -14.43
N ASP A 47 9.21 6.48 -15.38
CA ASP A 47 9.21 7.95 -15.37
C ASP A 47 8.21 8.45 -16.42
N GLU A 48 7.35 9.39 -16.06
CA GLU A 48 6.32 9.97 -16.94
C GLU A 48 6.22 11.50 -16.73
N PRO A 49 6.05 12.29 -17.80
CA PRO A 49 5.84 13.73 -17.68
C PRO A 49 4.55 14.06 -16.93
N TYR A 50 4.64 14.91 -15.91
CA TYR A 50 3.48 15.43 -15.19
C TYR A 50 3.74 16.87 -14.74
N GLN A 51 2.86 17.79 -15.16
CA GLN A 51 2.97 19.23 -14.87
C GLN A 51 4.36 19.82 -15.21
N GLY A 52 4.84 19.53 -16.42
CA GLY A 52 6.10 20.08 -16.94
C GLY A 52 7.38 19.49 -16.33
N ARG A 53 7.29 18.43 -15.51
CA ARG A 53 8.44 17.73 -14.95
C ARG A 53 8.26 16.22 -15.09
N ASN A 54 9.33 15.49 -15.38
CA ASN A 54 9.29 14.03 -15.26
C ASN A 54 9.14 13.64 -13.79
N ARG A 55 8.16 12.78 -13.52
CA ARG A 55 7.88 12.22 -12.20
C ARG A 55 8.08 10.72 -12.24
N ARG A 56 8.64 10.18 -11.15
CA ARG A 56 8.78 8.75 -10.96
C ARG A 56 7.50 8.17 -10.38
N TYR A 57 6.83 7.35 -11.16
CA TYR A 57 5.66 6.59 -10.78
C TYR A 57 6.05 5.24 -10.19
N TYR A 58 5.28 4.81 -9.21
CA TYR A 58 5.33 3.47 -8.64
C TYR A 58 4.13 2.69 -9.14
N LYS A 59 4.38 1.44 -9.51
CA LYS A 59 3.38 0.50 -10.02
C LYS A 59 3.49 -0.83 -9.30
N ILE A 60 2.36 -1.42 -8.94
CA ILE A 60 2.35 -2.77 -8.37
C ILE A 60 2.70 -3.82 -9.44
N THR A 61 3.53 -4.78 -9.09
CA THR A 61 3.86 -5.92 -9.97
C THR A 61 2.85 -7.05 -9.76
N PRO A 62 2.83 -8.08 -10.64
CA PRO A 62 2.03 -9.29 -10.39
C PRO A 62 2.38 -9.98 -9.07
N GLU A 63 3.66 -9.97 -8.66
CA GLU A 63 4.08 -10.50 -7.36
C GLU A 63 3.58 -9.61 -6.21
N GLY A 64 3.64 -8.28 -6.37
CA GLY A 64 3.05 -7.34 -5.42
C GLY A 64 1.55 -7.55 -5.21
N GLN A 65 0.81 -7.84 -6.29
CA GLN A 65 -0.63 -8.14 -6.21
C GLN A 65 -0.90 -9.45 -5.46
N ARG A 66 -0.11 -10.51 -5.72
CA ARG A 66 -0.19 -11.77 -4.96
C ARG A 66 0.08 -11.54 -3.48
N GLN A 67 1.17 -10.84 -3.15
CA GLN A 67 1.53 -10.52 -1.77
C GLN A 67 0.46 -9.67 -1.08
N PHE A 68 -0.12 -8.70 -1.80
CA PHE A 68 -1.24 -7.91 -1.27
C PHE A 68 -2.45 -8.79 -0.93
N GLY A 69 -2.82 -9.74 -1.79
CA GLY A 69 -3.90 -10.68 -1.53
C GLY A 69 -3.65 -11.57 -0.31
N ILE A 70 -2.40 -11.97 -0.06
CA ILE A 70 -2.02 -12.71 1.16
C ILE A 70 -2.22 -11.83 2.39
N ILE A 71 -1.65 -10.63 2.39
CA ILE A 71 -1.74 -9.67 3.52
C ILE A 71 -3.21 -9.32 3.82
N GLN A 72 -4.02 -9.14 2.78
CA GLN A 72 -5.44 -8.82 2.94
C GLN A 72 -6.19 -9.96 3.63
N ARG A 73 -5.97 -11.22 3.22
CA ARG A 73 -6.60 -12.38 3.86
C ARG A 73 -6.18 -12.53 5.31
N GLU A 74 -4.87 -12.43 5.59
CA GLU A 74 -4.34 -12.51 6.95
C GLU A 74 -4.93 -11.41 7.85
N TRP A 75 -5.08 -10.20 7.32
CA TRP A 75 -5.73 -9.10 8.03
C TRP A 75 -7.20 -9.36 8.34
N GLU A 76 -7.97 -9.88 7.37
CA GLU A 76 -9.38 -10.21 7.56
C GLU A 76 -9.56 -11.33 8.61
N GLU A 77 -8.71 -12.34 8.60
CA GLU A 77 -8.71 -13.41 9.60
C GLU A 77 -8.36 -12.88 10.99
N PHE A 78 -7.31 -12.07 11.09
CA PHE A 78 -6.90 -11.46 12.35
C PHE A 78 -8.02 -10.58 12.92
N LYS A 79 -8.62 -9.72 12.08
CA LYS A 79 -9.73 -8.85 12.46
C LYS A 79 -10.90 -9.68 13.00
N LYS A 80 -11.34 -10.72 12.31
CA LYS A 80 -12.42 -11.61 12.78
C LYS A 80 -12.12 -12.22 14.15
N GLY A 81 -10.87 -12.61 14.38
CA GLY A 81 -10.42 -13.13 15.68
C GLY A 81 -10.56 -12.10 16.80
N ILE A 82 -10.14 -10.86 16.53
CA ILE A 82 -10.28 -9.73 17.46
C ILE A 82 -11.75 -9.37 17.70
N ASP A 83 -12.56 -9.26 16.64
CA ASP A 83 -13.98 -8.92 16.74
C ASP A 83 -14.73 -9.94 17.64
N LYS A 84 -14.41 -11.23 17.49
CA LYS A 84 -14.94 -12.31 18.34
C LYS A 84 -14.48 -12.22 19.80
N MET A 85 -13.24 -11.77 20.05
CA MET A 85 -12.70 -11.61 21.40
C MET A 85 -13.27 -10.40 22.13
N ILE A 86 -13.45 -9.29 21.42
CA ILE A 86 -13.99 -8.05 21.98
C ILE A 86 -15.50 -8.15 22.19
N GLY A 87 -16.15 -9.12 21.54
CA GLY A 87 -17.57 -9.37 21.71
C GLY A 87 -18.40 -8.33 20.98
N ASP A 88 -18.08 -8.06 19.71
CA ASP A 88 -19.10 -7.53 18.81
C ASP A 88 -20.18 -8.60 18.68
N GLY A 89 -21.13 -8.50 19.62
CA GLY A 89 -22.27 -9.38 19.77
C GLY A 89 -23.15 -9.25 18.55
N GLN A 90 -23.05 -10.24 17.68
CA GLN A 90 -24.23 -10.74 17.00
C GLN A 90 -24.50 -12.12 17.58
N ASP A 91 -25.06 -12.10 18.80
CA ASP A 91 -26.16 -13.00 19.08
C ASP A 91 -27.29 -12.58 18.12
N GLU A 92 -27.45 -13.35 17.04
CA GLU A 92 -28.72 -13.75 16.43
C GLU A 92 -28.49 -14.92 15.46
#